data_AF-A0A5E6NDX2-F1
#
_entry.id   AF-A0A5E6NDX2-F1
#
_cell.length_a   1.000
_cell.length_b   1.000
_cell.length_c   1.000
_cell.angle_alpha   90.00
_cell.angle_beta   90.00
_cell.angle_gamma   90.00
#
_symmetry.space_group_name_H-M   'P 1'
#
loop_
_entity.id
_entity.type
_entity.pdbx_description
1 polymer ?
#
loop_
_entity_poly.entity_id
_entity_poly.type
_entity_poly.pdbx_seq_one_letter_code
_entity_poly.pdbx_strand_id
1 'polypeptide(L)'
;MIFPGFLSVYDYLSADDKLLPNLNQGDILNIANFTARESFSRAKPRYTEASLVKKIEEMGIGRPSTFATMVSTVQDRGYVSKETREGVEREYQKIEIINGTMVESTSIENTGAEKNKLFPTSVAYLLNDFLVKYFSEIVDYQFTAKLESDFDTIATQNVPWQGVVKNFYKPFHQKVEDAADISREETHGMRELGTDPKSGKPVSVRFGRYGAFAQIGHKDDEEKPVFASLRGSLDIETIK
;
A
#
# COMPACT_ATOMS: atom_id res chain seq x y z
N MET A 1 -26.42 -2.91 -27.05
CA MET A 1 -26.87 -4.15 -26.38
C MET A 1 -28.16 -4.63 -27.03
N ILE A 2 -28.25 -5.88 -27.50
CA ILE A 2 -29.46 -6.40 -28.21
C ILE A 2 -30.44 -7.10 -27.24
N PHE A 3 -29.96 -7.65 -26.12
CA PHE A 3 -30.81 -8.23 -25.06
C PHE A 3 -30.24 -7.94 -23.67
N PRO A 4 -30.99 -7.24 -22.79
CA PRO A 4 -30.48 -6.78 -21.50
C PRO A 4 -30.43 -7.84 -20.39
N GLY A 5 -31.24 -8.91 -20.45
CA GLY A 5 -31.18 -10.02 -19.48
C GLY A 5 -31.22 -9.55 -18.01
N PHE A 6 -30.31 -10.06 -17.16
CA PHE A 6 -30.23 -9.69 -15.74
C PHE A 6 -29.87 -8.21 -15.49
N LEU A 7 -29.33 -7.51 -16.49
CA LEU A 7 -29.06 -6.07 -16.41
C LEU A 7 -30.34 -5.23 -16.37
N SER A 8 -31.49 -5.81 -16.74
CA SER A 8 -32.81 -5.18 -16.54
C SER A 8 -33.19 -5.01 -15.07
N VAL A 9 -32.56 -5.77 -14.17
CA VAL A 9 -32.82 -5.75 -12.72
C VAL A 9 -31.59 -5.28 -11.94
N TYR A 10 -30.38 -5.45 -12.47
CA TYR A 10 -29.13 -5.12 -11.78
C TYR A 10 -28.19 -4.30 -12.68
N ASP A 11 -28.20 -2.99 -12.47
CA ASP A 11 -27.47 -2.01 -13.27
C ASP A 11 -26.00 -1.86 -12.87
N TYR A 12 -25.28 -2.99 -12.78
CA TYR A 12 -23.88 -3.03 -12.33
C TYR A 12 -22.87 -2.92 -13.48
N LEU A 13 -23.33 -3.11 -14.72
CA LEU A 13 -22.52 -3.16 -15.94
C LEU A 13 -23.13 -2.34 -17.06
N SER A 14 -23.78 -1.21 -16.77
CA SER A 14 -24.13 -0.22 -17.79
C SER A 14 -22.86 0.39 -18.37
N ALA A 15 -22.18 -0.40 -19.20
CA ALA A 15 -21.33 0.14 -20.23
C ALA A 15 -22.27 0.93 -21.13
N ASP A 16 -22.02 2.23 -21.26
CA ASP A 16 -22.54 3.03 -22.36
C ASP A 16 -22.04 2.37 -23.65
N ASP A 17 -22.85 1.46 -24.20
CA ASP A 17 -22.58 0.83 -25.48
C ASP A 17 -22.57 1.94 -26.54
N LYS A 18 -21.37 2.38 -26.89
CA LYS A 18 -21.19 3.36 -27.97
C LYS A 18 -21.55 2.67 -29.28
N LEU A 19 -22.65 3.12 -29.88
CA LEU A 19 -23.03 2.70 -31.23
C LEU A 19 -21.95 3.17 -32.22
N LEU A 20 -21.34 2.21 -32.89
CA LEU A 20 -20.44 2.47 -34.00
C LEU A 20 -21.25 2.49 -35.30
N PRO A 21 -20.89 3.35 -36.28
CA PRO A 21 -21.50 3.30 -37.60
C PRO A 21 -21.15 1.97 -38.30
N ASN A 22 -22.05 1.49 -39.16
CA ASN A 22 -21.74 0.36 -40.03
C ASN A 22 -20.69 0.81 -41.06
N LEU A 23 -19.57 0.08 -41.13
CA LEU A 23 -18.46 0.32 -42.06
C LEU A 23 -18.25 -0.93 -42.93
N ASN A 24 -17.94 -0.73 -44.20
CA ASN A 24 -17.56 -1.78 -45.13
C ASN A 24 -16.05 -1.72 -45.45
N GLN A 25 -15.48 -2.86 -45.82
CA GLN A 25 -14.10 -2.90 -46.27
C GLN A 25 -13.92 -2.06 -47.55
N GLY A 26 -13.02 -1.07 -47.50
CA GLY A 26 -12.76 -0.15 -48.62
C GLY A 26 -13.43 1.22 -48.49
N ASP A 27 -14.20 1.46 -47.42
CA ASP A 27 -14.77 2.78 -47.15
C ASP A 27 -13.65 3.83 -46.97
N ILE A 28 -13.81 4.98 -47.63
CA ILE A 28 -12.89 6.11 -47.51
C ILE A 28 -13.26 6.89 -46.24
N LEU A 29 -12.38 6.86 -45.24
CA LEU A 29 -12.55 7.59 -43.99
C LEU A 29 -11.72 8.88 -44.01
N ASN A 30 -12.37 10.00 -43.71
CA ASN A 30 -11.70 11.28 -43.53
C ASN A 30 -11.38 11.50 -42.05
N ILE A 31 -10.20 12.03 -41.77
CA ILE A 31 -9.83 12.43 -40.41
C ILE A 31 -10.68 13.63 -40.02
N ALA A 32 -11.63 13.44 -39.11
CA ALA A 32 -12.47 14.52 -38.59
C ALA A 32 -11.70 15.37 -37.57
N ASN A 33 -10.98 14.72 -36.65
CA ASN A 33 -10.09 15.35 -35.68
C ASN A 33 -8.86 14.48 -35.47
N PHE A 34 -7.76 15.12 -35.08
CA PHE A 34 -6.56 14.44 -34.64
C PHE A 34 -6.12 15.08 -33.33
N THR A 35 -5.98 14.25 -32.29
CA THR A 35 -5.50 14.66 -30.99
C THR A 35 -4.44 13.67 -30.54
N ALA A 36 -3.22 14.14 -30.34
CA ALA A 36 -2.17 13.40 -29.65
C ALA A 36 -1.98 14.01 -28.27
N ARG A 37 -1.90 13.14 -27.24
CA ARG A 37 -1.74 13.53 -25.84
C ARG A 37 -0.57 12.78 -25.26
N GLU A 38 0.34 13.51 -24.63
CA GLU A 38 1.36 12.92 -23.77
C GLU A 38 0.69 12.20 -22.60
N SER A 39 1.14 10.98 -22.33
CA SER A 39 0.59 10.13 -21.27
C SER A 39 1.70 9.62 -20.37
N PHE A 40 1.34 9.36 -19.13
CA PHE A 40 2.29 8.94 -18.10
C PHE A 40 1.78 7.70 -17.40
N SER A 41 2.71 6.80 -17.07
CA SER A 41 2.40 5.63 -16.26
C SER A 41 1.89 6.04 -14.88
N ARG A 42 0.90 5.30 -14.38
CA ARG A 42 0.37 5.48 -13.03
C ARG A 42 0.84 4.33 -12.14
N ALA A 43 1.14 4.64 -10.89
CA ALA A 43 1.40 3.61 -9.88
C ALA A 43 0.14 2.78 -9.63
N LYS A 44 0.31 1.57 -9.08
CA LYS A 44 -0.83 0.77 -8.63
C LYS A 44 -1.61 1.55 -7.57
N PRO A 45 -2.95 1.60 -7.67
CA PRO A 45 -3.75 2.35 -6.73
C PRO A 45 -3.63 1.76 -5.33
N ARG A 46 -3.66 2.62 -4.31
CA ARG A 46 -3.74 2.14 -2.92
C ARG A 46 -5.06 1.43 -2.65
N TYR A 47 -5.03 0.59 -1.62
CA TYR A 47 -6.20 -0.13 -1.18
C TYR A 47 -7.23 0.79 -0.52
N THR A 48 -8.50 0.62 -0.89
CA THR A 48 -9.65 0.90 -0.02
C THR A 48 -9.92 -0.30 0.88
N GLU A 49 -10.74 -0.14 1.92
CA GLU A 49 -11.22 -1.25 2.76
C GLU A 49 -11.79 -2.39 1.89
N ALA A 50 -12.68 -2.08 0.95
CA ALA A 50 -13.27 -3.08 0.06
C ALA A 50 -12.24 -3.82 -0.81
N SER A 51 -11.28 -3.09 -1.40
CA SER A 51 -10.24 -3.72 -2.22
C SER A 51 -9.24 -4.52 -1.39
N LEU A 52 -9.01 -4.13 -0.12
CA LEU A 52 -8.16 -4.88 0.80
C LEU A 52 -8.85 -6.17 1.23
N VAL A 53 -10.13 -6.11 1.59
CA VAL A 53 -10.95 -7.30 1.90
C VAL A 53 -10.94 -8.26 0.72
N LYS A 54 -11.22 -7.76 -0.49
CA LYS A 54 -11.15 -8.57 -1.70
C LYS A 54 -9.77 -9.22 -1.87
N LYS A 55 -8.69 -8.47 -1.59
CA LYS A 55 -7.34 -9.00 -1.76
C LYS A 55 -6.99 -10.08 -0.73
N ILE A 56 -7.39 -9.88 0.52
CA ILE A 56 -7.21 -10.82 1.63
C ILE A 56 -7.99 -12.12 1.37
N GLU A 57 -9.23 -11.99 0.89
CA GLU A 57 -10.08 -13.11 0.46
C GLU A 57 -9.45 -13.90 -0.70
N GLU A 58 -8.97 -13.22 -1.75
CA GLU A 58 -8.25 -13.86 -2.87
C GLU A 58 -7.02 -14.65 -2.43
N MET A 59 -6.39 -14.23 -1.32
CA MET A 59 -5.20 -14.86 -0.76
C MET A 59 -5.52 -15.98 0.23
N GLY A 60 -6.79 -16.24 0.52
CA GLY A 60 -7.23 -17.27 1.47
C GLY A 60 -6.96 -16.92 2.94
N ILE A 61 -6.63 -15.66 3.22
CA ILE A 61 -6.36 -15.17 4.57
C ILE A 61 -7.68 -14.71 5.18
N GLY A 62 -8.05 -15.21 6.36
CA GLY A 62 -9.30 -14.85 7.02
C GLY A 62 -10.58 -15.39 6.37
N ARG A 63 -11.70 -15.12 7.02
CA ARG A 63 -13.07 -15.58 6.67
C ARG A 63 -14.07 -14.41 6.71
N PRO A 64 -15.30 -14.55 6.16
CA PRO A 64 -16.32 -13.49 6.18
C PRO A 64 -16.60 -12.90 7.57
N SER A 65 -16.45 -13.70 8.63
CA SER A 65 -16.58 -13.27 10.02
C SER A 65 -15.44 -12.39 10.53
N THR A 66 -14.30 -12.35 9.82
CA THR A 66 -13.05 -11.71 10.27
C THR A 66 -12.60 -10.53 9.42
N PHE A 67 -13.10 -10.38 8.18
CA PHE A 67 -12.60 -9.33 7.29
C PHE A 67 -12.77 -7.93 7.85
N ALA A 68 -13.96 -7.61 8.37
CA ALA A 68 -14.23 -6.31 8.98
C ALA A 68 -13.37 -6.08 10.23
N THR A 69 -13.20 -7.10 11.07
CA THR A 69 -12.44 -6.99 12.32
C THR A 69 -10.93 -6.88 12.06
N MET A 70 -10.39 -7.55 11.05
CA MET A 70 -8.99 -7.39 10.64
C MET A 70 -8.71 -5.95 10.19
N VAL A 71 -9.56 -5.41 9.32
CA VAL A 71 -9.43 -4.05 8.78
C VAL A 71 -9.62 -2.99 9.87
N SER A 72 -10.57 -3.17 10.79
CA SER A 72 -10.75 -2.24 11.90
C SER A 72 -9.59 -2.33 12.90
N THR A 73 -9.12 -3.54 13.25
CA THR A 73 -8.05 -3.73 14.24
C THR A 73 -6.75 -3.04 13.83
N VAL A 74 -6.36 -3.11 12.55
CA VAL A 74 -5.14 -2.43 12.08
C VAL A 74 -5.29 -0.91 12.06
N GLN A 75 -6.50 -0.39 11.88
CA GLN A 75 -6.79 1.04 11.96
C GLN A 75 -6.85 1.52 13.41
N ASP A 76 -7.57 0.81 14.29
CA ASP A 76 -7.75 1.13 15.70
C ASP A 76 -6.41 1.13 16.46
N ARG A 77 -5.49 0.25 16.07
CA ARG A 77 -4.11 0.20 16.61
C ARG A 77 -3.16 1.22 15.99
N GLY A 78 -3.62 2.01 15.02
CA GLY A 78 -2.82 3.07 14.38
C GLY A 78 -1.74 2.55 13.43
N TYR A 79 -1.85 1.33 12.91
CA TYR A 79 -0.94 0.83 11.88
C TYR A 79 -1.32 1.34 10.49
N VAL A 80 -2.60 1.63 10.27
CA VAL A 80 -3.09 2.14 9.00
C VAL A 80 -4.01 3.33 9.25
N SER A 81 -3.82 4.41 8.50
CA SER A 81 -4.72 5.56 8.47
C SER A 81 -5.55 5.55 7.19
N LYS A 82 -6.81 5.98 7.29
CA LYS A 82 -7.64 6.29 6.12
C LYS A 82 -7.52 7.77 5.82
N GLU A 83 -6.98 8.09 4.65
CA GLU A 83 -6.72 9.47 4.25
C GLU A 83 -7.33 9.78 2.88
N THR A 84 -7.55 11.07 2.65
CA THR A 84 -7.78 11.65 1.34
C THR A 84 -6.66 12.63 1.07
N ARG A 85 -5.91 12.40 -0.01
CA ARG A 85 -4.84 13.28 -0.49
C ARG A 85 -5.27 13.89 -1.81
N GLU A 86 -5.29 15.21 -1.84
CA GLU A 86 -5.52 15.96 -3.07
C GLU A 86 -4.38 15.67 -4.05
N GLY A 87 -4.73 15.59 -5.32
CA GLY A 87 -3.74 15.39 -6.37
C GLY A 87 -2.96 16.68 -6.65
N VAL A 88 -1.89 16.53 -7.41
CA VAL A 88 -1.02 17.62 -7.83
C VAL A 88 -1.28 17.88 -9.31
N GLU A 89 -1.33 19.15 -9.68
CA GLU A 89 -1.41 19.57 -11.07
C GLU A 89 -0.08 19.27 -11.78
N ARG A 90 -0.18 18.66 -12.96
CA ARG A 90 0.96 18.42 -13.84
C ARG A 90 0.61 18.82 -15.26
N GLU A 91 1.57 19.44 -15.92
CA GLU A 91 1.49 19.77 -17.34
C GLU A 91 1.71 18.53 -18.22
N TYR A 92 1.01 18.51 -19.35
CA TYR A 92 1.21 17.52 -20.41
C TYR A 92 1.09 18.18 -21.78
N GLN A 93 1.82 17.65 -22.76
CA GLN A 93 1.73 18.15 -24.13
C GLN A 93 0.52 17.58 -24.86
N LYS A 94 -0.19 18.47 -25.57
CA LYS A 94 -1.35 18.13 -26.39
C LYS A 94 -1.19 18.76 -27.77
N ILE A 95 -1.24 17.91 -28.79
CA ILE A 95 -1.14 18.31 -30.20
C ILE A 95 -2.50 18.06 -30.85
N GLU A 96 -3.06 19.09 -31.49
CA GLU A 96 -4.35 19.02 -32.17
C GLU A 96 -4.26 19.55 -33.60
N ILE A 97 -4.99 18.91 -34.52
CA ILE A 97 -5.22 19.46 -35.86
C ILE A 97 -6.58 20.13 -35.88
N ILE A 98 -6.60 21.45 -35.99
CA ILE A 98 -7.81 22.25 -36.15
C ILE A 98 -7.75 22.88 -37.54
N ASN A 99 -8.72 22.54 -38.41
CA ASN A 99 -8.82 23.06 -39.78
C ASN A 99 -7.52 22.91 -40.59
N GLY A 100 -6.81 21.78 -40.45
CA GLY A 100 -5.57 21.50 -41.18
C GLY A 100 -4.32 22.19 -40.64
N THR A 101 -4.43 22.96 -39.55
CA THR A 101 -3.28 23.57 -38.87
C THR A 101 -2.94 22.78 -37.61
N MET A 102 -1.66 22.44 -37.44
CA MET A 102 -1.13 21.82 -36.23
C MET A 102 -1.02 22.87 -35.13
N VAL A 103 -1.70 22.64 -34.01
CA VAL A 103 -1.63 23.47 -32.82
C VAL A 103 -1.06 22.62 -31.69
N GLU A 104 0.09 23.02 -31.18
CA GLU A 104 0.68 22.46 -29.97
C GLU A 104 0.29 23.32 -28.77
N SER A 105 -0.15 22.66 -27.71
CA SER A 105 -0.58 23.33 -26.49
C SER A 105 -0.14 22.55 -25.26
N THR A 106 0.25 23.28 -24.23
CA THR A 106 0.49 22.72 -22.90
C THR A 106 -0.80 22.82 -22.10
N SER A 107 -1.28 21.68 -21.62
CA SER A 107 -2.50 21.56 -20.81
C SER A 107 -2.16 21.01 -19.44
N ILE A 108 -3.03 21.27 -18.46
CA ILE A 108 -2.86 20.77 -17.08
C ILE A 108 -3.80 19.59 -16.84
N GLU A 109 -3.30 18.55 -16.18
CA GLU A 109 -4.08 17.47 -15.61
C GLU A 109 -3.83 17.37 -14.10
N ASN A 110 -4.85 16.98 -13.34
CA ASN A 110 -4.68 16.61 -11.93
C ASN A 110 -4.30 15.13 -11.83
N THR A 111 -3.18 14.83 -11.16
CA THR A 111 -2.64 13.48 -10.99
C THR A 111 -2.32 13.17 -9.52
N GLY A 112 -2.39 11.89 -9.14
CA GLY A 112 -2.03 11.43 -7.80
C GLY A 112 -3.07 11.68 -6.71
N ALA A 113 -4.30 12.08 -7.07
CA ALA A 113 -5.40 12.19 -6.12
C ALA A 113 -5.78 10.80 -5.58
N GLU A 114 -5.81 10.66 -4.25
CA GLU A 114 -6.14 9.42 -3.56
C GLU A 114 -7.25 9.69 -2.55
N LYS A 115 -8.46 9.19 -2.80
CA LYS A 115 -9.63 9.43 -1.93
C LYS A 115 -10.00 8.18 -1.14
N ASN A 116 -10.16 8.33 0.18
CA ASN A 116 -10.53 7.26 1.11
C ASN A 116 -9.64 6.02 0.98
N LYS A 117 -8.33 6.24 0.91
CA LYS A 117 -7.33 5.17 0.77
C LYS A 117 -6.64 4.87 2.09
N LEU A 118 -6.17 3.63 2.21
CA LEU A 118 -5.42 3.14 3.35
C LEU A 118 -3.93 3.43 3.16
N PHE A 119 -3.33 4.11 4.14
CA PHE A 119 -1.92 4.44 4.20
C PHE A 119 -1.29 3.78 5.44
N PRO A 120 -0.22 2.98 5.28
CA PRO A 120 0.53 2.50 6.42
C PRO A 120 1.16 3.68 7.18
N THR A 121 1.14 3.60 8.50
CA THR A 121 1.84 4.57 9.35
C THR A 121 3.30 4.16 9.52
N SER A 122 4.12 5.10 9.97
CA SER A 122 5.54 4.87 10.24
C SER A 122 5.76 3.74 11.26
N VAL A 123 4.85 3.58 12.23
CA VAL A 123 4.86 2.46 13.20
C VAL A 123 4.59 1.12 12.53
N ALA A 124 3.73 1.09 11.50
CA ALA A 124 3.44 -0.13 10.78
C ALA A 124 4.62 -0.63 9.96
N TYR A 125 5.37 0.27 9.32
CA TYR A 125 6.62 -0.11 8.63
C TYR A 125 7.61 -0.71 9.61
N LEU A 126 7.84 -0.04 10.75
CA LEU A 126 8.75 -0.54 11.79
C LEU A 126 8.37 -1.95 12.26
N LEU A 127 7.10 -2.15 12.60
CA LEU A 127 6.60 -3.44 13.06
C LEU A 127 6.70 -4.49 11.96
N ASN A 128 6.30 -4.16 10.73
CA ASN A 128 6.33 -5.08 9.61
C ASN A 128 7.76 -5.52 9.29
N ASP A 129 8.71 -4.59 9.26
CA ASP A 129 10.12 -4.89 8.96
C ASP A 129 10.73 -5.77 10.05
N PHE A 130 10.41 -5.50 11.31
CA PHE A 130 10.78 -6.38 12.43
C PHE A 130 10.20 -7.79 12.26
N LEU A 131 8.89 -7.89 11.98
CA LEU A 131 8.23 -9.19 11.82
C LEU A 131 8.76 -9.95 10.59
N VAL A 132 9.02 -9.27 9.47
CA VAL A 132 9.60 -9.90 8.28
C VAL A 132 11.03 -10.37 8.54
N LYS A 133 11.83 -9.59 9.29
CA LYS A 133 13.23 -9.94 9.59
C LYS A 133 13.34 -11.17 10.51
N TYR A 134 12.54 -11.24 11.57
CA TYR A 134 12.69 -12.27 12.61
C TYR A 134 11.61 -13.36 12.59
N PHE A 135 10.44 -13.08 12.00
CA PHE A 135 9.25 -13.95 12.01
C PHE A 135 8.68 -14.19 10.61
N SER A 136 9.51 -14.14 9.56
CA SER A 136 9.11 -14.27 8.14
C SER A 136 8.14 -15.41 7.84
N GLU A 137 8.39 -16.59 8.40
CA GLU A 137 7.53 -17.77 8.19
C GLU A 137 6.10 -17.57 8.67
N ILE A 138 5.86 -16.76 9.70
CA ILE A 138 4.53 -16.60 10.32
C ILE A 138 3.76 -15.46 9.68
N VAL A 139 4.46 -14.43 9.21
CA VAL A 139 3.84 -13.34 8.44
C VAL A 139 3.69 -13.66 6.96
N ASP A 140 4.17 -14.82 6.51
CA ASP A 140 3.98 -15.29 5.16
C ASP A 140 2.50 -15.55 4.85
N TYR A 141 2.10 -15.18 3.63
CA TYR A 141 0.73 -15.29 3.18
C TYR A 141 0.27 -16.74 3.03
N GLN A 142 1.13 -17.62 2.53
CA GLN A 142 0.79 -19.03 2.34
C GLN A 142 0.66 -19.75 3.69
N PHE A 143 1.54 -19.42 4.64
CA PHE A 143 1.44 -19.93 6.00
C PHE A 143 0.11 -19.54 6.65
N THR A 144 -0.26 -18.26 6.57
CA THR A 144 -1.50 -17.74 7.15
C THR A 144 -2.73 -18.41 6.52
N ALA A 145 -2.76 -18.51 5.18
CA ALA A 145 -3.84 -19.16 4.46
C ALA A 145 -3.97 -20.65 4.81
N LYS A 146 -2.84 -21.35 4.95
CA LYS A 146 -2.82 -22.76 5.34
C LYS A 146 -3.37 -22.96 6.75
N LEU A 147 -2.99 -22.12 7.71
CA LEU A 147 -3.48 -22.21 9.09
C LEU A 147 -5.01 -22.06 9.14
N GLU A 148 -5.57 -21.15 8.36
CA GLU A 148 -7.01 -20.99 8.23
C GLU A 148 -7.68 -22.25 7.65
N SER A 149 -7.08 -22.89 6.63
CA SER A 149 -7.56 -24.17 6.10
C SER A 149 -7.45 -25.33 7.10
N ASP A 150 -6.41 -25.33 7.94
CA ASP A 150 -6.25 -26.32 9.02
C ASP A 150 -7.38 -26.16 10.06
N PHE A 151 -7.79 -24.92 10.38
CA PHE A 151 -8.94 -24.66 11.26
C PHE A 151 -10.28 -25.09 10.66
N ASP A 152 -10.50 -24.83 9.37
CA ASP A 152 -11.69 -25.34 8.68
C ASP A 152 -11.74 -26.88 8.69
N THR A 153 -10.58 -27.52 8.53
CA THR A 153 -10.43 -28.97 8.58
C THR A 153 -10.76 -29.52 9.97
N ILE A 154 -10.29 -28.88 11.04
CA ILE A 154 -10.68 -29.22 12.42
C ILE A 154 -12.19 -29.11 12.61
N ALA A 155 -12.79 -28.03 12.10
CA ALA A 155 -14.22 -27.76 12.26
C ALA A 155 -15.11 -28.76 11.49
N THR A 156 -14.66 -29.26 10.34
CA THR A 156 -15.49 -30.06 9.42
C THR A 156 -15.14 -31.54 9.38
N GLN A 157 -13.87 -31.92 9.61
CA GLN A 157 -13.36 -33.27 9.40
C GLN A 157 -12.97 -33.99 10.69
N ASN A 158 -13.34 -33.43 11.86
CA ASN A 158 -13.08 -34.01 13.19
C ASN A 158 -11.59 -34.34 13.44
N VAL A 159 -10.69 -33.52 12.89
CA VAL A 159 -9.24 -33.64 13.08
C VAL A 159 -8.87 -33.14 14.48
N PRO A 160 -7.98 -33.84 15.24
CA PRO A 160 -7.55 -33.38 16.56
C PRO A 160 -6.78 -32.05 16.49
N TRP A 161 -7.37 -31.00 17.08
CA TRP A 161 -6.79 -29.64 17.08
C TRP A 161 -5.42 -29.56 17.75
N GLN A 162 -5.14 -30.45 18.71
CA GLN A 162 -3.88 -30.47 19.46
C GLN A 162 -2.67 -30.68 18.54
N GLY A 163 -2.84 -31.42 17.44
CA GLY A 163 -1.79 -31.63 16.45
C GLY A 163 -1.40 -30.32 15.76
N VAL A 164 -2.41 -29.58 15.28
CA VAL A 164 -2.22 -28.28 14.60
C VAL A 164 -1.54 -27.28 15.53
N VAL A 165 -2.05 -27.14 16.76
CA VAL A 165 -1.47 -26.21 17.74
C VAL A 165 -0.05 -26.60 18.13
N LYS A 166 0.24 -27.89 18.35
CA LYS A 166 1.60 -28.36 18.69
C LYS A 166 2.60 -28.12 17.57
N ASN A 167 2.18 -28.31 16.32
CA ASN A 167 3.01 -28.10 15.14
C ASN A 167 3.30 -26.62 14.90
N PHE A 168 2.37 -25.73 15.24
CA PHE A 168 2.58 -24.28 15.23
C PHE A 168 3.47 -23.81 16.39
N TYR A 169 3.11 -24.18 17.62
CA TYR A 169 3.66 -23.55 18.82
C TYR A 169 5.13 -23.89 19.04
N LYS A 170 5.55 -25.14 18.80
CA LYS A 170 6.95 -25.57 19.03
C LYS A 170 7.98 -24.73 18.24
N PRO A 171 7.89 -24.61 16.90
CA PRO A 171 8.83 -23.80 16.15
C PRO A 171 8.67 -22.30 16.44
N PHE A 172 7.43 -21.83 16.65
CA PHE A 172 7.18 -20.42 16.97
C PHE A 172 7.84 -20.01 18.30
N HIS A 173 7.67 -20.81 19.35
CA HIS A 173 8.21 -20.51 20.67
C HIS A 173 9.74 -20.43 20.65
N GLN A 174 10.40 -21.32 19.91
CA GLN A 174 11.87 -21.23 19.73
C GLN A 174 12.28 -19.89 19.13
N LYS A 175 11.57 -19.41 18.09
CA LYS A 175 11.86 -18.09 17.50
C LYS A 175 11.63 -16.93 18.46
N VAL A 176 10.66 -17.06 19.37
CA VAL A 176 10.42 -16.04 20.41
C VAL A 176 11.58 -15.99 21.39
N GLU A 177 12.11 -17.14 21.80
CA GLU A 177 13.30 -17.21 22.66
C GLU A 177 14.53 -16.63 21.94
N ASP A 178 14.76 -17.00 20.68
CA ASP A 178 15.87 -16.47 19.88
C ASP A 178 15.76 -14.94 19.66
N ALA A 179 14.53 -14.43 19.60
CA ALA A 179 14.25 -13.00 19.44
C ALA A 179 14.31 -12.21 20.77
N ALA A 180 14.35 -12.87 21.93
CA ALA A 180 14.40 -12.21 23.23
C ALA A 180 15.72 -11.43 23.43
N ASP A 181 16.79 -11.87 22.77
CA ASP A 181 18.11 -11.25 22.82
C ASP A 181 18.27 -10.06 21.83
N ILE A 182 17.24 -9.72 21.06
CA ILE A 182 17.30 -8.60 20.10
C ILE A 182 17.40 -7.28 20.86
N SER A 183 18.42 -6.48 20.51
CA SER A 183 18.64 -5.19 21.13
C SER A 183 17.49 -4.21 20.86
N ARG A 184 17.21 -3.34 21.84
CA ARG A 184 16.22 -2.26 21.65
C ARG A 184 16.58 -1.35 20.46
N GLU A 185 17.87 -1.16 20.18
CA GLU A 185 18.34 -0.35 19.07
C GLU A 185 17.95 -0.94 17.71
N GLU A 186 17.98 -2.26 17.55
CA GLU A 186 17.45 -2.92 16.35
C GLU A 186 15.92 -2.81 16.23
N THR A 187 15.19 -2.80 17.35
CA THR A 187 13.72 -2.70 17.34
C THR A 187 13.17 -1.31 17.05
N HIS A 188 13.98 -0.25 17.16
CA HIS A 188 13.52 1.14 17.00
C HIS A 188 13.70 1.70 15.58
N GLY A 189 14.14 0.88 14.62
CA GLY A 189 14.19 1.22 13.19
C GLY A 189 15.02 2.44 12.90
N MET A 190 16.33 2.34 13.16
CA MET A 190 17.27 3.38 12.78
C MET A 190 17.43 3.40 11.27
N ARG A 191 17.13 4.54 10.66
CA ARG A 191 17.45 4.82 9.25
C ARG A 191 18.42 5.98 9.17
N GLU A 192 19.54 5.77 8.49
CA GLU A 192 20.51 6.83 8.24
C GLU A 192 20.09 7.67 7.03
N LEU A 193 20.08 9.00 7.19
CA LEU A 193 19.75 9.96 6.14
C LEU A 193 21.00 10.53 5.45
N GLY A 194 22.18 10.36 6.05
CA GLY A 194 23.45 10.85 5.52
C GLY A 194 24.18 11.73 6.51
N THR A 195 24.83 12.78 6.04
CA THR A 195 25.70 13.65 6.85
C THR A 195 25.17 15.07 6.87
N ASP A 196 25.13 15.70 8.04
CA ASP A 196 24.66 17.08 8.19
C ASP A 196 25.69 18.07 7.58
N PRO A 197 25.28 18.95 6.64
CA PRO A 197 26.20 19.88 5.98
C PRO A 197 26.87 20.89 6.91
N LYS A 198 26.31 21.15 8.11
CA LYS A 198 26.83 22.15 9.05
C LYS A 198 27.82 21.56 10.05
N SER A 199 27.52 20.39 10.59
CA SER A 199 28.32 19.73 11.62
C SER A 199 29.23 18.63 11.08
N GLY A 200 28.99 18.13 9.87
CA GLY A 200 29.72 16.99 9.30
C GLY A 200 29.43 15.65 10.00
N LYS A 201 28.42 15.61 10.89
CA LYS A 201 28.05 14.41 11.66
C LYS A 201 26.96 13.59 10.98
N PRO A 202 26.88 12.27 11.25
CA PRO A 202 25.81 11.43 10.71
C PRO A 202 24.44 11.86 11.25
N VAL A 203 23.45 11.84 10.36
CA VAL A 203 22.04 12.10 10.65
C VAL A 203 21.28 10.79 10.54
N SER A 204 20.58 10.43 11.60
CA SER A 204 19.72 9.24 11.66
C SER A 204 18.32 9.62 12.10
N VAL A 205 17.33 8.88 11.64
CA VAL A 205 15.96 8.94 12.17
C VAL A 205 15.63 7.62 12.85
N ARG A 206 14.93 7.69 13.98
CA ARG A 206 14.54 6.52 14.78
C ARG A 206 13.25 6.78 15.55
N PHE A 207 12.62 5.72 16.05
CA PHE A 207 11.44 5.84 16.91
C PHE A 207 11.82 5.91 18.39
N GLY A 208 11.22 6.86 19.11
CA GLY A 208 11.27 6.92 20.57
C GLY A 208 9.88 6.79 21.18
N ARG A 209 9.82 6.86 22.52
CA ARG A 209 8.56 6.81 23.28
C ARG A 209 7.52 7.88 22.88
N TYR A 210 7.95 8.96 22.23
CA TYR A 210 7.11 10.09 21.82
C TYR A 210 6.96 10.22 20.30
N GLY A 211 7.25 9.15 19.56
CA GLY A 211 7.20 9.14 18.09
C GLY A 211 8.59 9.24 17.46
N ALA A 212 8.60 9.43 16.14
CA ALA A 212 9.81 9.47 15.35
C ALA A 212 10.60 10.78 15.61
N PHE A 213 11.92 10.68 15.65
CA PHE A 213 12.81 11.82 15.78
C PHE A 213 14.08 11.63 14.95
N ALA A 214 14.63 12.74 14.46
CA ALA A 214 15.95 12.81 13.88
C ALA A 214 16.99 13.08 14.97
N GLN A 215 18.16 12.47 14.84
CA GLN A 215 19.33 12.65 15.68
C GLN A 215 20.54 12.99 14.80
N ILE A 216 21.32 13.98 15.22
CA ILE A 216 22.62 14.31 14.64
C ILE A 216 23.72 13.91 15.64
N GLY A 217 24.71 13.15 15.16
CA GLY A 217 25.84 12.63 15.97
C GLY A 217 25.50 11.36 16.74
N HIS A 218 26.52 10.73 17.33
CA HIS A 218 26.37 9.50 18.12
C HIS A 218 26.29 9.79 19.62
N LYS A 219 25.80 8.80 20.39
CA LYS A 219 25.80 8.90 21.86
C LYS A 219 27.21 8.85 22.46
N ASP A 220 28.16 8.30 21.72
CA ASP A 220 29.55 8.12 22.12
C ASP A 220 30.45 9.29 21.69
N ASP A 221 29.89 10.29 21.01
CA ASP A 221 30.62 11.51 20.64
C ASP A 221 30.86 12.41 21.88
N GLU A 222 31.99 13.12 21.92
CA GLU A 222 32.31 14.08 22.99
C GLU A 222 31.26 15.19 23.13
N GLU A 223 30.61 15.56 22.02
CA GLU A 223 29.51 16.51 21.99
C GLU A 223 28.15 15.81 22.04
N LYS A 224 27.26 16.33 22.89
CA LYS A 224 25.91 15.76 23.06
C LYS A 224 25.15 15.75 21.72
N PRO A 225 24.52 14.62 21.36
CA PRO A 225 23.72 14.53 20.14
C PRO A 225 22.52 15.49 20.19
N VAL A 226 22.19 16.04 19.03
CA VAL A 226 21.07 16.97 18.86
C VAL A 226 19.86 16.20 18.33
N PHE A 227 18.68 16.46 18.91
CA PHE A 227 17.45 15.76 18.58
C PHE A 227 16.39 16.72 18.03
N ALA A 228 15.65 16.27 17.03
CA ALA A 228 14.49 16.98 16.50
C ALA A 228 13.34 16.00 16.24
N SER A 229 12.17 16.23 16.85
CA SER A 229 10.98 15.41 16.58
C SER A 229 10.47 15.62 15.16
N LEU A 230 10.11 14.54 14.48
CA LEU A 230 9.40 14.61 13.20
C LEU A 230 7.96 15.03 13.48
N ARG A 231 7.49 16.11 12.84
CA ARG A 231 6.14 16.69 13.05
C ARG A 231 5.37 16.78 11.72
N GLY A 232 4.05 16.67 11.80
CA GLY A 232 3.15 16.94 10.67
C GLY A 232 3.25 15.89 9.57
N SER A 233 3.53 16.32 8.34
CA SER A 233 3.61 15.48 7.14
C SER A 233 4.97 14.79 6.94
N LEU A 234 5.92 14.97 7.87
CA LEU A 234 7.24 14.37 7.80
C LEU A 234 7.17 12.92 8.29
N ASP A 235 7.31 11.99 7.35
CA ASP A 235 7.32 10.55 7.61
C ASP A 235 8.76 10.01 7.53
N ILE A 236 9.09 9.07 8.42
CA ILE A 236 10.43 8.46 8.52
C ILE A 236 10.88 7.82 7.20
N GLU A 237 9.95 7.39 6.36
CA GLU A 237 10.21 6.75 5.07
C GLU A 237 10.40 7.76 3.94
N THR A 238 9.71 8.90 3.98
CA THR A 238 9.73 9.86 2.88
C THR A 238 10.71 11.01 3.07
N ILE A 239 11.18 11.23 4.30
CA ILE A 239 12.17 12.27 4.59
C ILE A 239 13.49 12.00 3.86
N LYS A 240 14.07 13.07 3.31
CA LYS A 240 15.34 13.10 2.57
C LYS A 240 16.25 14.17 3.15
#